data_AF-A0A6A6E142-F1
#
_entry.id   AF-A0A6A6E142-F1
#
_cell.length_a   1.000
_cell.length_b   1.000
_cell.length_c   1.000
_cell.angle_alpha   90.00
_cell.angle_beta   90.00
_cell.angle_gamma   90.00
#
_symmetry.space_group_name_H-M   'P 1'
#
loop_
_entity.id
_entity.type
_entity.pdbx_description
1 polymer ?
#
loop_
_entity_poly.entity_id
_entity_poly.type
_entity_poly.pdbx_seq_one_letter_code
_entity_poly.pdbx_strand_id
1 'polypeptide(L)'
;MGQTWVITAPRANEVLNFGGKLGEILFNGSAESLVKLLAMPVRPDNSIEQSIQRWKNQRIQSCKDKREAGVIAKPLLLNLLIELHNLVFNDLDIKDVLNLSLTNRYFWSIGRKHIQTYFMLFLGPWADENIICIE
;
A
#
# COMPACT_ATOMS: atom_id res chain seq x y z
N MET A 1 -41.95 5.06 3.30
CA MET A 1 -41.56 5.04 1.87
C MET A 1 -40.41 6.02 1.73
N GLY A 2 -39.23 5.56 1.29
CA GLY A 2 -38.03 6.41 1.19
C GLY A 2 -37.55 6.49 -0.25
N GLN A 3 -37.06 7.65 -0.65
CA GLN A 3 -36.44 7.86 -1.96
C GLN A 3 -35.16 7.03 -2.06
N THR A 4 -35.01 6.36 -3.20
CA THR A 4 -33.80 5.64 -3.58
C THR A 4 -32.92 6.55 -4.39
N TRP A 5 -31.63 6.55 -4.10
CA TRP A 5 -30.65 7.37 -4.78
C TRP A 5 -29.64 6.47 -5.47
N VAL A 6 -29.19 6.91 -6.65
CA VAL A 6 -28.06 6.33 -7.38
C VAL A 6 -26.94 7.35 -7.39
N ILE A 7 -25.72 6.89 -7.08
CA ILE A 7 -24.52 7.75 -7.09
C ILE A 7 -23.78 7.52 -8.40
N THR A 8 -23.45 8.60 -9.10
CA THR A 8 -22.69 8.54 -10.36
C THR A 8 -21.55 9.55 -10.36
N ALA A 9 -20.47 9.19 -11.05
CA ALA A 9 -19.41 10.11 -11.45
C ALA A 9 -19.49 10.30 -12.98
N PRO A 10 -20.19 11.34 -13.48
CA PRO A 10 -20.43 11.51 -14.92
C PRO A 10 -19.15 11.66 -15.73
N ARG A 11 -18.12 12.29 -15.14
CA ARG A 11 -16.81 12.50 -15.78
C ARG A 11 -16.00 11.21 -15.90
N ALA A 12 -16.13 10.31 -14.93
CA ALA A 12 -15.57 8.96 -15.00
C ALA A 12 -16.44 8.01 -15.86
N ASN A 13 -17.65 8.43 -16.26
CA ASN A 13 -18.65 7.59 -16.92
C ASN A 13 -18.97 6.31 -16.12
N GLU A 14 -18.99 6.43 -14.79
CA GLU A 14 -19.24 5.32 -13.88
C GLU A 14 -20.49 5.57 -13.05
N VAL A 15 -21.24 4.50 -12.80
CA VAL A 15 -22.44 4.49 -11.98
C VAL A 15 -22.24 3.44 -10.89
N LEU A 16 -22.49 3.84 -9.65
CA LEU A 16 -22.50 2.90 -8.54
C LEU A 16 -23.77 2.06 -8.65
N ASN A 17 -23.63 0.76 -8.94
CA ASN A 17 -24.76 -0.19 -9.05
C ASN A 17 -25.55 -0.39 -7.74
N PHE A 18 -25.16 0.29 -6.66
CA PHE A 18 -25.81 0.23 -5.37
C PHE A 18 -26.78 1.41 -5.23
N GLY A 19 -28.06 1.15 -5.51
CA GLY A 19 -29.17 2.08 -5.26
C GLY A 19 -29.77 1.86 -3.86
N GLY A 20 -30.09 2.93 -3.14
CA GLY A 20 -30.63 2.81 -1.79
C GLY A 20 -30.95 4.16 -1.15
N LYS A 21 -31.40 4.16 0.11
CA LYS A 21 -31.57 5.43 0.82
C LYS A 21 -30.21 6.02 1.10
N LEU A 22 -30.04 7.32 0.85
CA LEU A 22 -28.76 8.01 1.01
C LEU A 22 -28.11 7.78 2.40
N GLY A 23 -28.92 7.82 3.47
CA GLY A 23 -28.43 7.56 4.82
C GLY A 23 -27.92 6.11 5.04
N GLU A 24 -28.55 5.13 4.40
CA GLU A 24 -28.12 3.72 4.48
C GLU A 24 -26.82 3.51 3.70
N ILE A 25 -26.70 4.16 2.54
CA ILE A 25 -25.49 4.16 1.71
C ILE A 25 -24.30 4.74 2.48
N LEU A 26 -24.50 5.84 3.20
CA LEU A 26 -23.42 6.57 3.88
C LEU A 26 -23.06 6.01 5.27
N PHE A 27 -24.03 5.55 6.06
CA PHE A 27 -23.82 5.35 7.50
C PHE A 27 -24.03 3.91 8.00
N ASN A 28 -24.65 3.01 7.23
CA ASN A 28 -24.94 1.64 7.70
C ASN A 28 -23.86 0.61 7.32
N GLY A 29 -22.62 1.04 7.08
CA GLY A 29 -21.52 0.15 6.69
C GLY A 29 -21.59 -0.35 5.23
N SER A 30 -22.63 0.00 4.49
CA SER A 30 -22.76 -0.28 3.05
C SER A 30 -21.86 0.59 2.15
N ALA A 31 -21.17 1.57 2.75
CA ALA A 31 -20.28 2.48 2.05
C ALA A 31 -18.96 1.84 1.59
N GLU A 32 -18.73 0.53 1.76
CA GLU A 32 -17.46 -0.12 1.41
C GLU A 32 -17.05 0.19 -0.05
N SER A 33 -18.01 0.13 -0.97
CA SER A 33 -17.77 0.47 -2.38
C SER A 33 -17.42 1.95 -2.56
N LEU A 34 -18.05 2.87 -1.81
CA LEU A 34 -17.73 4.30 -1.83
C LEU A 34 -16.33 4.57 -1.27
N VAL A 35 -15.92 3.86 -0.22
CA VAL A 35 -14.56 3.99 0.33
C VAL A 35 -13.52 3.62 -0.73
N LYS A 36 -13.73 2.55 -1.51
CA LYS A 36 -12.81 2.21 -2.60
C LYS A 36 -12.75 3.29 -3.68
N LEU A 37 -13.89 3.89 -4.01
CA LEU A 37 -13.99 4.93 -5.05
C LEU A 37 -13.38 6.28 -4.61
N LEU A 38 -13.50 6.64 -3.33
CA LEU A 38 -13.19 7.97 -2.82
C LEU A 38 -11.92 8.07 -1.97
N ALA A 39 -11.50 6.98 -1.33
CA ALA A 39 -10.33 7.02 -0.46
C ALA A 39 -9.08 7.23 -1.30
N MET A 40 -8.43 8.39 -1.13
CA MET A 40 -7.16 8.67 -1.78
C MET A 40 -6.01 8.17 -0.90
N PRO A 41 -5.24 7.17 -1.35
CA PRO A 41 -4.09 6.68 -0.61
C PRO A 41 -3.01 7.76 -0.50
N VAL A 42 -2.48 7.95 0.70
CA VAL A 42 -1.40 8.91 0.97
C VAL A 42 -0.12 8.43 0.30
N ARG A 43 0.51 9.31 -0.50
CA ARG A 43 1.78 8.99 -1.16
C ARG A 43 2.86 8.71 -0.12
N PRO A 44 3.64 7.62 -0.28
CA PRO A 44 4.71 7.33 0.66
C PRO A 44 5.78 8.41 0.61
N ASP A 45 6.12 8.95 1.77
CA ASP A 45 7.23 9.87 1.92
C ASP A 45 8.57 9.14 1.76
N ASN A 46 9.41 9.63 0.84
CA ASN A 46 10.75 9.09 0.58
C ASN A 46 11.72 9.27 1.77
N SER A 47 11.31 9.97 2.84
CA SER A 47 12.14 10.24 4.03
C SER A 47 12.52 8.97 4.79
N ILE A 48 11.67 7.93 4.72
CA ILE A 48 11.92 6.65 5.39
C ILE A 48 13.07 5.90 4.71
N GLU A 49 13.20 5.98 3.39
CA GLU A 49 14.31 5.38 2.65
C GLU A 49 15.66 5.99 3.04
N GLN A 50 15.69 7.31 3.24
CA GLN A 50 16.87 8.03 3.72
C GLN A 50 17.27 7.59 5.12
N SER A 51 16.29 7.35 6.00
CA SER A 51 16.55 6.82 7.35
C SER A 51 17.10 5.39 7.29
N ILE A 52 16.60 4.52 6.40
CA ILE A 52 17.10 3.14 6.26
C ILE A 52 18.53 3.11 5.70
N GLN A 53 18.85 3.98 4.73
CA GLN A 53 20.22 4.14 4.25
C GLN A 53 21.14 4.63 5.37
N ARG A 54 20.70 5.62 6.16
CA ARG A 54 21.42 6.06 7.38
C ARG A 54 21.66 4.92 8.36
N TRP A 55 20.66 4.06 8.59
CA TRP A 55 20.77 2.89 9.47
C TRP A 55 21.73 1.82 8.92
N LYS A 56 21.71 1.55 7.61
CA LYS A 56 22.70 0.64 6.96
C LYS A 56 24.12 1.18 7.15
N ASN A 57 24.32 2.48 6.94
CA ASN A 57 25.63 3.12 7.11
C ASN A 57 26.09 3.08 8.58
N GLN A 58 25.19 3.27 9.54
CA GLN A 58 25.50 3.15 10.97
C GLN A 58 25.85 1.71 11.39
N ARG A 59 25.20 0.70 10.82
CA ARG A 59 25.49 -0.71 11.15
C ARG A 59 26.79 -1.21 10.52
N ILE A 60 27.14 -0.73 9.34
CA ILE A 60 28.45 -0.99 8.71
C ILE A 60 29.57 -0.31 9.51
N GLN A 61 29.32 0.90 10.03
CA GLN A 61 30.27 1.60 10.91
C GLN A 61 30.44 0.88 12.26
N SER A 62 29.35 0.43 12.87
CA SER A 62 29.38 -0.24 14.19
C SER A 62 30.02 -1.63 14.18
N CYS A 63 30.11 -2.30 13.02
CA CYS A 63 30.78 -3.60 12.89
C CYS A 63 32.29 -3.51 12.60
N LYS A 64 32.86 -2.30 12.47
CA LYS A 64 34.31 -2.14 12.23
C LYS A 64 35.17 -2.19 13.51
N ASP A 65 34.56 -2.05 14.68
CA ASP A 65 35.30 -1.90 15.96
C ASP A 65 35.41 -3.19 16.80
N LYS A 66 34.90 -4.33 16.35
CA LYS A 66 35.02 -5.59 17.11
C LYS A 66 35.36 -6.76 16.20
N ARG A 67 36.66 -6.99 16.00
CA ARG A 67 37.15 -8.33 15.64
C ARG A 67 37.19 -9.15 16.92
N GLU A 68 36.44 -10.25 16.95
CA GLU A 68 36.96 -11.60 17.20
C GLU A 68 35.82 -12.64 17.30
N ALA A 69 36.06 -13.77 16.61
CA ALA A 69 35.44 -15.08 16.71
C ALA A 69 33.90 -15.24 16.56
N GLY A 70 33.51 -15.85 15.42
CA GLY A 70 32.19 -16.47 15.23
C GLY A 70 31.65 -16.26 13.82
N VAL A 71 32.02 -17.15 12.88
CA VAL A 71 31.48 -17.18 11.51
C VAL A 71 30.01 -17.59 11.56
N ILE A 72 29.13 -16.65 11.88
CA ILE A 72 27.72 -16.74 11.51
C ILE A 72 27.66 -16.17 10.11
N ALA A 73 27.72 -17.05 9.12
CA ALA A 73 27.48 -16.68 7.72
C ALA A 73 26.14 -15.93 7.67
N LYS A 74 26.20 -14.60 7.53
CA LYS A 74 25.00 -13.80 7.27
C LYS A 74 24.36 -14.40 6.02
N PRO A 75 23.05 -14.73 6.04
CA PRO A 75 22.43 -15.38 4.91
C PRO A 75 22.61 -14.51 3.68
N LEU A 76 23.12 -15.11 2.60
CA LEU A 76 23.48 -14.47 1.32
C LEU A 76 22.37 -13.57 0.77
N LEU A 77 21.11 -13.85 1.09
CA LEU A 77 19.95 -13.01 0.75
C LEU A 77 20.05 -11.58 1.28
N LEU A 78 20.57 -11.34 2.49
CA LEU A 78 20.65 -9.98 3.04
C LEU A 78 21.80 -9.14 2.43
N ASN A 79 22.72 -9.78 1.71
CA ASN A 79 23.76 -9.12 0.92
C ASN A 79 23.35 -8.90 -0.54
N LEU A 80 22.22 -9.48 -0.97
CA LEU A 80 21.70 -9.33 -2.32
C LEU A 80 21.17 -7.89 -2.50
N LEU A 81 21.51 -7.26 -3.62
CA LEU A 81 21.17 -5.86 -3.90
C LEU A 81 19.65 -5.62 -3.77
N ILE A 82 19.27 -4.42 -3.34
CA ILE A 82 17.87 -4.00 -3.19
C ILE A 82 17.06 -4.20 -4.48
N GLU A 83 17.73 -4.09 -5.64
CA GLU A 83 17.16 -4.27 -6.98
C GLU A 83 16.67 -5.70 -7.22
N LEU A 84 17.43 -6.70 -6.80
CA LEU A 84 17.03 -8.11 -6.95
C LEU A 84 15.87 -8.46 -6.03
N HIS A 85 15.81 -7.85 -4.84
CA HIS A 85 14.66 -7.98 -3.98
C HIS A 85 13.41 -7.36 -4.61
N ASN A 86 13.52 -6.17 -5.20
CA ASN A 86 12.38 -5.56 -5.91
C ASN A 86 11.89 -6.44 -7.07
N LEU A 87 12.80 -7.10 -7.79
CA LEU A 87 12.43 -8.04 -8.86
C LEU A 87 11.63 -9.23 -8.31
N VAL A 88 12.09 -9.85 -7.23
CA VAL A 88 11.35 -10.92 -6.55
C VAL A 88 9.97 -10.44 -6.11
N PHE A 89 9.88 -9.25 -5.51
CA PHE A 89 8.60 -8.67 -5.08
C PHE A 89 7.65 -8.32 -6.24
N ASN A 90 8.17 -8.04 -7.45
CA ASN A 90 7.35 -7.79 -8.63
C ASN A 90 6.69 -9.07 -9.17
N ASP A 91 7.31 -10.23 -8.97
CA ASP A 91 6.79 -11.51 -9.47
C ASP A 91 5.82 -12.20 -8.48
N LEU A 92 5.63 -11.63 -7.28
CA LEU A 92 4.77 -12.19 -6.23
C LEU A 92 3.36 -11.58 -6.25
N ASP A 93 2.36 -12.39 -5.89
CA ASP A 93 1.00 -11.90 -5.64
C ASP A 93 0.96 -11.02 -4.37
N ILE A 94 -0.02 -10.13 -4.25
CA ILE A 94 -0.14 -9.20 -3.13
C ILE A 94 -0.21 -9.92 -1.77
N LYS A 95 -0.81 -11.11 -1.72
CA LYS A 95 -0.85 -11.95 -0.52
C LYS A 95 0.53 -12.42 -0.12
N ASP A 96 1.34 -12.85 -1.08
CA ASP A 96 2.69 -13.34 -0.84
C ASP A 96 3.65 -12.19 -0.50
N VAL A 97 3.47 -11.04 -1.14
CA VAL A 97 4.13 -9.78 -0.78
C VAL A 97 3.85 -9.43 0.68
N LEU A 98 2.59 -9.50 1.13
CA LEU A 98 2.21 -9.24 2.52
C LEU A 98 2.86 -10.25 3.47
N ASN A 99 2.74 -11.55 3.18
CA ASN A 99 3.32 -12.61 3.99
C ASN A 99 4.83 -12.43 4.14
N LEU A 100 5.55 -12.21 3.04
CA LEU A 100 6.99 -11.99 3.03
C LEU A 100 7.38 -10.71 3.77
N SER A 101 6.63 -9.63 3.59
CA SER A 101 6.85 -8.36 4.28
C SER A 101 6.74 -8.48 5.79
N LEU A 102 5.77 -9.26 6.29
CA LEU A 102 5.52 -9.43 7.71
C LEU A 102 6.58 -10.32 8.41
N THR A 103 7.37 -11.09 7.66
CA THR A 103 8.43 -11.92 8.25
C THR A 103 9.59 -11.10 8.85
N ASN A 104 9.91 -9.92 8.29
CA ASN A 104 11.09 -9.16 8.67
C ASN A 104 10.93 -7.66 8.40
N ARG A 105 11.40 -6.80 9.30
CA ARG A 105 11.45 -5.34 9.10
C ARG A 105 12.18 -4.91 7.83
N TYR A 106 13.19 -5.67 7.39
CA TYR A 106 13.87 -5.42 6.11
C TYR A 106 12.92 -5.61 4.93
N PHE A 107 12.25 -6.75 4.85
CA PHE A 107 11.28 -7.03 3.79
C PHE A 107 10.06 -6.12 3.86
N TRP A 108 9.59 -5.78 5.07
CA TRP A 108 8.56 -4.76 5.26
C TRP A 108 8.93 -3.43 4.59
N SER A 109 10.19 -3.00 4.69
CA SER A 109 10.62 -1.74 4.08
C SER A 109 10.58 -1.73 2.55
N ILE A 110 10.68 -2.91 1.93
CA ILE A 110 10.62 -3.11 0.48
C ILE A 110 9.15 -3.31 0.07
N GLY A 111 8.52 -4.34 0.64
CA GLY A 111 7.17 -4.75 0.28
C GLY A 111 6.10 -3.71 0.58
N ARG A 112 6.29 -2.83 1.57
CA ARG A 112 5.35 -1.70 1.79
C ARG A 112 5.14 -0.84 0.54
N LYS A 113 6.19 -0.66 -0.29
CA LYS A 113 6.08 0.11 -1.52
C LYS A 113 5.20 -0.62 -2.52
N HIS A 114 5.43 -1.91 -2.72
CA HIS A 114 4.61 -2.74 -3.60
C HIS A 114 3.15 -2.79 -3.13
N ILE A 115 2.93 -2.90 -1.82
CA ILE A 115 1.58 -2.88 -1.22
C ILE A 115 0.90 -1.53 -1.49
N GLN A 116 1.59 -0.41 -1.25
CA GLN A 116 1.02 0.92 -1.47
C GLN A 116 0.74 1.17 -2.95
N THR A 117 1.66 0.82 -3.85
CA THR A 117 1.45 0.91 -5.30
C THR A 117 0.27 0.07 -5.74
N TYR A 118 0.14 -1.16 -5.23
CA TYR A 118 -1.02 -2.01 -5.51
C TYR A 118 -2.32 -1.30 -5.11
N PHE A 119 -2.44 -0.82 -3.87
CA PHE A 119 -3.66 -0.13 -3.44
C PHE A 119 -3.89 1.20 -4.16
N MET A 120 -2.84 1.91 -4.58
CA MET A 120 -2.97 3.12 -5.41
C MET A 120 -3.61 2.87 -6.77
N LEU A 121 -3.49 1.66 -7.33
CA LEU A 121 -4.13 1.32 -8.61
C LEU A 121 -5.64 1.09 -8.47
N PHE A 122 -6.13 0.72 -7.28
CA PHE A 122 -7.53 0.36 -7.08
C PHE A 122 -8.34 1.39 -6.30
N LEU A 123 -7.67 2.31 -5.58
CA LEU A 123 -8.33 3.28 -4.70
C LEU A 123 -8.36 4.67 -5.30
N GLY A 124 -9.46 5.37 -5.05
CA GLY A 124 -9.63 6.76 -5.46
C GLY A 124 -9.92 7.02 -6.95
N PRO A 125 -10.54 6.13 -7.75
CA PRO A 125 -10.89 6.46 -9.14
C PRO A 125 -11.86 7.66 -9.26
N TRP A 126 -12.63 7.96 -8.21
CA TRP A 126 -13.50 9.14 -8.14
C TRP A 126 -12.90 10.24 -7.24
N ALA A 127 -11.66 10.07 -6.77
CA ALA A 127 -10.99 11.14 -6.05
C ALA A 127 -10.82 12.34 -7.01
N ASP A 128 -11.20 13.53 -6.53
CA ASP A 128 -11.25 14.78 -7.29
C ASP A 128 -12.31 14.87 -8.41
N GLU A 129 -13.19 13.87 -8.54
CA GLU A 129 -14.30 13.91 -9.50
C GLU A 129 -15.59 14.46 -8.90
N ASN A 130 -16.41 15.10 -9.75
CA ASN A 130 -17.73 15.60 -9.35
C ASN A 130 -18.73 14.44 -9.27
N ILE A 131 -19.18 14.15 -8.05
CA ILE A 131 -20.12 13.08 -7.77
C ILE A 131 -21.53 13.67 -7.71
N ILE A 132 -22.49 13.02 -8.39
CA ILE A 132 -23.89 13.44 -8.41
C ILE A 132 -24.75 12.32 -7.82
N CYS A 133 -25.70 12.69 -6.97
CA CYS A 133 -26.76 11.82 -6.50
C CYS A 133 -28.03 12.08 -7.34
N ILE A 134 -28.54 11.04 -7.99
CA ILE A 134 -29.76 11.11 -8.79
C ILE A 134 -30.85 10.31 -8.06
N GLU A 135 -32.05 10.86 -8.00
CA GLU A 135 -33.26 10.25 -7.43
C GLU A 135 -34.02 9.40 -8.46
#